data_AF-A0A2M7JMP1-F1
#
_entry.id   AF-A0A2M7JMP1-F1
#
_cell.length_a   1.000
_cell.length_b   1.000
_cell.length_c   1.000
_cell.angle_alpha   90.00
_cell.angle_beta   90.00
_cell.angle_gamma   90.00
#
_symmetry.space_group_name_H-M   'P 1'
#
loop_
_entity.id
_entity.type
_entity.pdbx_description
1 polymer ?
#
loop_
_entity_poly.entity_id
_entity_poly.type
_entity_poly.pdbx_seq_one_letter_code
_entity_poly.pdbx_strand_id
1 'polypeptide(L)'
;MVKITGFNVLNDYCLDLAFDNGFRGIVDLSDLAGKGIFSSWRDHNFFKDIKIGAFGELMWGDKIDLCPDSLYLKATGKQPEDIFNTLKGGNAYNA
;
A
#
# COMPACT_ATOMS: atom_id res chain seq x y z
N MET A 1 9.60 -0.89 -8.24
CA MET A 1 8.94 -1.13 -6.95
C MET A 1 9.06 0.15 -6.16
N VAL A 2 7.93 0.77 -5.83
CA VAL A 2 7.90 1.94 -4.95
C VAL A 2 7.97 1.48 -3.50
N LYS A 3 8.36 2.36 -2.58
CA LYS A 3 8.34 2.10 -1.13
C LYS A 3 7.52 3.14 -0.42
N ILE A 4 6.82 2.74 0.64
CA ILE A 4 6.14 3.70 1.51
C ILE A 4 7.18 4.24 2.49
N THR A 5 7.25 5.56 2.60
CA THR A 5 8.22 6.28 3.44
C THR A 5 7.54 7.01 4.59
N GLY A 6 6.22 7.15 4.54
CA GLY A 6 5.44 7.73 5.62
C GLY A 6 3.95 7.48 5.40
N PHE A 7 3.18 7.59 6.47
CA PHE A 7 1.73 7.52 6.42
C PHE A 7 1.09 8.36 7.53
N ASN A 8 -0.16 8.76 7.32
CA ASN A 8 -1.06 9.23 8.36
C ASN A 8 -2.34 8.41 8.31
N VAL A 9 -2.81 7.96 9.47
CA VAL A 9 -4.11 7.29 9.58
C VAL A 9 -5.20 8.34 9.60
N LEU A 10 -6.16 8.21 8.69
CA LEU A 10 -7.35 9.05 8.61
C LEU A 10 -8.56 8.29 9.18
N ASN A 11 -9.74 8.87 9.05
CA ASN A 11 -11.00 8.22 9.41
C ASN A 11 -11.39 7.15 8.37
N ASP A 12 -12.39 6.34 8.71
CA ASP A 12 -13.03 5.40 7.77
C ASP A 12 -12.07 4.48 7.01
N TYR A 13 -11.03 3.99 7.70
CA TYR A 13 -9.99 3.12 7.12
C TYR A 13 -9.17 3.74 5.98
N CYS A 14 -9.17 5.07 5.89
CA CYS A 14 -8.36 5.78 4.92
C CYS A 14 -6.94 6.03 5.45
N LEU A 15 -5.95 5.95 4.57
CA LEU A 15 -4.55 6.25 4.85
C LEU A 15 -4.04 7.28 3.86
N ASP A 16 -3.36 8.31 4.33
CA ASP A 16 -2.59 9.23 3.50
C ASP A 16 -1.13 8.74 3.46
N LEU A 17 -0.67 8.29 2.29
CA LEU A 17 0.60 7.60 2.12
C LEU A 17 1.59 8.46 1.34
N ALA A 18 2.83 8.52 1.83
CA ALA A 18 3.97 9.08 1.12
C ALA A 18 4.85 7.96 0.56
N PHE A 19 5.28 8.11 -0.70
CA PHE A 19 6.12 7.15 -1.41
C PHE A 19 7.52 7.71 -1.66
N ASP A 20 8.50 6.82 -1.84
CA ASP A 20 9.91 7.15 -2.08
C ASP A 20 10.17 7.93 -3.38
N ASN A 21 9.28 7.81 -4.36
CA ASN A 21 9.32 8.59 -5.60
C ASN A 21 8.75 10.03 -5.45
N GLY A 22 8.40 10.45 -4.23
CA GLY A 22 7.86 11.77 -3.93
C GLY A 22 6.34 11.90 -4.14
N PHE A 23 5.67 10.85 -4.63
CA PHE A 23 4.21 10.84 -4.71
C PHE A 23 3.58 10.75 -3.31
N ARG A 24 2.42 11.39 -3.14
CA ARG A 24 1.58 11.27 -1.95
C ARG A 24 0.12 11.15 -2.36
N GLY A 25 -0.63 10.28 -1.70
CA GLY A 25 -2.03 10.05 -2.03
C GLY A 25 -2.82 9.33 -0.95
N ILE A 26 -4.14 9.47 -1.01
CA ILE A 26 -5.06 8.83 -0.07
C ILE A 26 -5.47 7.47 -0.63
N VAL A 27 -5.44 6.47 0.24
CA VAL A 27 -5.93 5.11 -0.02
C VAL A 27 -7.07 4.82 0.94
N ASP A 28 -8.25 4.55 0.39
CA ASP A 28 -9.40 4.03 1.15
C ASP A 28 -9.24 2.51 1.31
N LEU A 29 -9.27 1.94 2.52
CA LEU A 29 -9.24 0.49 2.75
C LEU A 29 -10.56 -0.06 3.33
N SER A 30 -11.61 0.76 3.40
CA SER A 30 -12.91 0.40 4.01
C SER A 30 -13.53 -0.85 3.41
N ASP A 31 -13.40 -1.04 2.09
CA ASP A 31 -13.90 -2.22 1.38
C ASP A 31 -13.26 -3.54 1.83
N LEU A 32 -12.08 -3.51 2.43
CA LEU A 32 -11.39 -4.70 2.94
C LEU A 32 -11.74 -4.99 4.40
N ALA A 33 -12.03 -3.94 5.18
CA ALA A 33 -12.25 -4.04 6.61
C ALA A 33 -13.34 -5.09 6.93
N GLY A 34 -13.03 -6.00 7.86
CA GLY A 34 -13.99 -7.01 8.29
C GLY A 34 -14.09 -8.25 7.40
N LYS A 35 -13.31 -8.35 6.30
CA LYS A 35 -13.35 -9.47 5.35
C LYS A 35 -12.08 -10.33 5.46
N GLY A 36 -12.24 -11.65 5.58
CA GLY A 36 -11.11 -12.60 5.57
C GLY A 36 -10.03 -12.24 6.60
N ILE A 37 -8.77 -12.16 6.15
CA ILE A 37 -7.61 -11.78 6.98
C ILE A 37 -7.77 -10.38 7.60
N PHE A 38 -8.49 -9.47 6.93
CA PHE A 38 -8.77 -8.10 7.39
C PHE A 38 -9.92 -8.02 8.42
N SER A 39 -10.46 -9.17 8.86
CA SER A 39 -11.44 -9.21 9.97
C SER A 39 -10.91 -8.55 11.24
N SER A 40 -9.60 -8.63 11.49
CA SER A 40 -8.92 -8.00 12.62
C SER A 40 -9.03 -6.47 12.62
N TRP A 41 -9.27 -5.84 11.46
CA TRP A 41 -9.41 -4.38 11.37
C TRP A 41 -10.74 -3.86 11.96
N ARG A 42 -11.71 -4.72 12.29
CA ARG A 42 -12.89 -4.29 13.07
C ARG A 42 -12.50 -3.71 14.44
N ASP A 43 -11.37 -4.16 14.98
CA ASP A 43 -10.71 -3.43 16.06
C ASP A 43 -9.93 -2.25 15.46
N HIS A 44 -10.48 -1.06 15.62
CA HIS A 44 -9.85 0.16 15.13
C HIS A 44 -8.50 0.46 15.77
N ASN A 45 -8.23 -0.03 16.98
CA ASN A 45 -6.91 0.13 17.60
C ASN A 45 -5.89 -0.75 16.87
N PHE A 46 -6.26 -1.98 16.55
CA PHE A 46 -5.44 -2.85 15.72
C PHE A 46 -5.22 -2.22 14.35
N PHE A 47 -6.26 -1.69 13.69
CA PHE A 47 -6.09 -1.00 12.41
C PHE A 47 -5.13 0.20 12.47
N LYS A 48 -5.04 0.90 13.60
CA LYS A 48 -4.13 2.04 13.78
C LYS A 48 -2.69 1.63 14.10
N ASP A 49 -2.45 0.39 14.53
CA ASP A 49 -1.11 -0.15 14.83
C ASP A 49 -0.37 -0.56 13.55
N ILE A 50 -0.17 0.42 12.67
CA ILE A 50 0.52 0.25 11.39
C ILE A 50 2.01 0.48 11.58
N LYS A 51 2.83 -0.35 10.95
CA LYS A 51 4.28 -0.16 10.83
C LYS A 51 4.69 -0.22 9.37
N ILE A 52 5.75 0.50 9.03
CA ILE A 52 6.43 0.33 7.74
C ILE A 52 7.45 -0.80 7.92
N GLY A 53 7.32 -1.86 7.12
CA GLY A 53 8.25 -2.98 7.09
C GLY A 53 9.58 -2.63 6.41
N ALA A 54 10.52 -3.58 6.46
CA ALA A 54 11.89 -3.34 5.97
C ALA A 54 11.96 -3.08 4.45
N PHE A 55 10.95 -3.52 3.70
CA PHE A 55 10.86 -3.32 2.25
C PHE A 55 9.92 -2.18 1.85
N GLY A 56 9.37 -1.46 2.83
CA GLY A 56 8.46 -0.33 2.62
C GLY A 56 6.98 -0.70 2.57
N GLU A 57 6.62 -1.96 2.87
CA GLU A 57 5.25 -2.47 3.03
C GLU A 57 4.57 -1.92 4.29
N LEU A 58 3.24 -1.84 4.30
CA LEU A 58 2.50 -1.58 5.55
C LEU A 58 2.19 -2.89 6.24
N MET A 59 2.46 -2.95 7.54
CA MET A 59 2.27 -4.14 8.38
C MET A 59 1.34 -3.82 9.56
N TRP A 60 0.43 -4.74 9.85
CA TRP A 60 -0.37 -4.78 11.07
C TRP A 60 0.02 -6.02 11.88
N GLY A 61 0.98 -5.83 12.80
CA GLY A 61 1.68 -6.94 13.45
C GLY A 61 2.27 -7.93 12.43
N ASP A 62 2.31 -9.21 12.78
CA ASP A 62 2.84 -10.27 11.91
C ASP A 62 1.74 -10.94 11.04
N LYS A 63 0.54 -10.37 11.00
CA LYS A 63 -0.65 -11.02 10.45
C LYS A 63 -1.07 -10.50 9.08
N ILE A 64 -0.84 -9.21 8.83
CA ILE A 64 -1.31 -8.55 7.61
C ILE A 64 -0.19 -7.64 7.13
N ASP A 65 0.25 -7.86 5.91
CA ASP A 65 1.12 -6.97 5.16
C ASP A 65 0.42 -6.54 3.86
N LEU A 66 0.60 -5.27 3.49
CA LEU A 66 0.14 -4.74 2.22
C LEU A 66 1.32 -4.24 1.39
N CYS A 67 1.41 -4.78 0.18
CA CYS A 67 2.44 -4.44 -0.79
C CYS A 67 2.39 -2.95 -1.18
N PRO A 68 3.55 -2.25 -1.23
CA PRO A 68 3.62 -0.85 -1.64
C PRO A 68 3.06 -0.59 -3.03
N ASP A 69 3.35 -1.46 -4.00
CA ASP A 69 2.90 -1.28 -5.38
C ASP A 69 1.36 -1.37 -5.47
N SER A 70 0.72 -2.27 -4.71
CA SER A 70 -0.75 -2.37 -4.65
C SER A 70 -1.38 -1.12 -4.05
N LEU A 71 -0.79 -0.57 -2.98
CA LEU A 71 -1.25 0.67 -2.38
C LEU A 71 -1.03 1.87 -3.30
N TYR A 72 0.07 1.89 -4.06
CA TYR A 72 0.35 2.92 -5.06
C TYR A 72 -0.63 2.92 -6.23
N LEU A 73 -0.99 1.74 -6.75
CA LEU A 73 -2.04 1.61 -7.77
C LEU A 73 -3.35 2.21 -7.26
N LYS A 74 -3.74 1.85 -6.02
CA LYS A 74 -4.96 2.35 -5.41
C LYS A 74 -4.94 3.87 -5.19
N ALA A 75 -3.81 4.41 -4.73
CA ALA A 75 -3.63 5.85 -4.51
C ALA A 75 -3.62 6.67 -5.82
N THR A 76 -3.17 6.08 -6.92
CA THR A 76 -3.05 6.77 -8.22
C THR A 76 -4.24 6.50 -9.15
N GLY A 77 -5.07 5.50 -8.84
CA GLY A 77 -6.12 5.01 -9.74
C GLY A 77 -5.57 4.32 -11.00
N LYS A 78 -4.26 4.04 -11.05
CA LYS A 78 -3.60 3.36 -12.16
C LYS A 78 -3.98 1.89 -12.20
N GLN A 79 -3.85 1.30 -13.37
CA GLN A 79 -4.06 -0.13 -13.56
C GLN A 79 -2.74 -0.89 -13.39
N PRO A 80 -2.76 -2.19 -13.03
CA PRO A 80 -1.55 -2.98 -12.88
C PRO A 80 -0.62 -2.91 -14.09
N GLU A 81 -1.16 -2.83 -15.30
CA GLU A 81 -0.41 -2.73 -16.55
C GLU A 81 0.52 -1.50 -16.59
N ASP A 82 0.13 -0.40 -15.93
CA ASP A 82 0.95 0.82 -15.84
C ASP A 82 2.23 0.60 -15.03
N ILE A 83 2.16 -0.23 -13.99
CA ILE A 83 3.35 -0.62 -13.21
C ILE A 83 4.18 -1.66 -13.98
N PHE A 84 3.55 -2.68 -14.57
CA PHE A 84 4.28 -3.70 -15.33
C PHE A 84 5.04 -3.11 -16.52
N ASN A 85 4.50 -2.10 -17.21
CA ASN A 85 5.21 -1.40 -18.28
C ASN A 85 6.44 -0.63 -17.77
N THR A 86 6.36 -0.08 -16.57
CA THR A 86 7.51 0.57 -15.90
C THR A 86 8.59 -0.45 -15.52
N LEU A 87 8.20 -1.67 -15.13
CA LEU A 87 9.14 -2.78 -14.86
C LEU A 87 9.80 -3.31 -16.14
N LYS A 88 9.07 -3.37 -17.26
CA LYS A 88 9.60 -3.80 -18.58
C LYS A 88 10.55 -2.78 -19.21
N GLY A 89 10.48 -1.51 -18.82
CA GLY A 89 11.43 -0.48 -19.26
C GLY A 89 12.84 -0.62 -18.66
N GLY A 90 12.99 -1.46 -17.63
CA GLY A 90 14.28 -1.83 -17.04
C GLY A 90 14.87 -3.07 -17.68
N ASN A 91 15.41 -2.91 -18.89
CA ASN A 91 16.25 -3.90 -19.60
C ASN A 91 15.52 -5.15 -20.12
N ALA A 92 15.13 -5.12 -21.40
CA ALA A 92 14.67 -6.29 -22.13
C ALA A 92 15.08 -6.19 -23.61
N TYR A 93 16.25 -6.78 -23.90
CA TYR A 93 16.71 -7.33 -25.19
C TYR A 93 17.23 -6.37 -26.27
N ASN A 94 18.47 -5.91 -26.09
CA ASN A 94 19.44 -5.88 -27.19
C ASN A 94 20.32 -7.13 -27.06
N ALA A 95 19.93 -8.21 -27.73
CA ALA A 95 20.79 -9.34 -28.08
C ALA A 95 20.30 -9.91 -29.41
#